data_AF-A0A511XN69-F1
#
_entry.id   AF-A0A511XN69-F1
#
_cell.length_a   1.000
_cell.length_b   1.000
_cell.length_c   1.000
_cell.angle_alpha   90.00
_cell.angle_beta   90.00
_cell.angle_gamma   90.00
#
_symmetry.space_group_name_H-M   'P 1'
#
loop_
_entity.id
_entity.type
_entity.pdbx_description
1 polymer ?
#
loop_
_entity_poly.entity_id
_entity_poly.type
_entity_poly.pdbx_seq_one_letter_code
_entity_poly.pdbx_strand_id
1 'polypeptide(L)' 'MSYALLDAARVAKAAKTSLDVLKAAKESSEAHQRKMIMVERIAALAVAASESPQNDGVTLTSEEFWLISLNW' A
#
# COMPACT_ATOMS: atom_id res chain seq x y z
N MET A 1 -9.97 12.14 10.57
CA MET A 1 -9.07 11.22 9.84
C MET A 1 -7.74 11.20 10.55
N SER A 2 -7.27 10.02 10.98
CA SER A 2 -5.95 9.86 11.60
C SER A 2 -4.93 9.50 10.52
N TYR A 3 -3.74 10.07 10.64
CA TYR A 3 -2.60 9.84 9.75
C TYR A 3 -1.42 9.31 10.56
N ALA A 4 -0.66 8.39 9.97
CA ALA A 4 0.56 7.87 10.56
C ALA A 4 1.70 7.99 9.55
N LEU A 5 2.84 8.51 10.01
CA LEU A 5 4.11 8.42 9.29
C LEU A 5 4.69 7.02 9.55
N LEU A 6 4.92 6.27 8.48
CA LEU A 6 5.34 4.87 8.54
C LEU A 6 6.63 4.67 7.73
N ASP A 7 7.42 3.67 8.12
CA ASP A 7 8.63 3.28 7.39
C ASP A 7 8.29 2.90 5.94
N ALA A 8 8.89 3.59 4.98
CA ALA A 8 8.55 3.46 3.57
C ALA A 8 8.86 2.07 3.01
N ALA A 9 10.02 1.49 3.37
CA ALA A 9 10.42 0.16 2.90
C ALA A 9 9.45 -0.93 3.41
N ARG A 10 9.00 -0.81 4.66
CA ARG A 10 8.01 -1.72 5.23
C ARG A 10 6.64 -1.57 4.56
N VAL A 11 6.19 -0.34 4.33
CA VAL A 11 4.94 -0.09 3.59
C VAL A 11 5.03 -0.69 2.19
N ALA A 12 6.14 -0.52 1.48
CA ALA A 12 6.34 -1.05 0.14
C ALA A 12 6.23 -2.58 0.12
N LYS A 13 6.86 -3.26 1.08
CA LYS A 13 6.79 -4.73 1.21
C LYS A 13 5.37 -5.22 1.48
N ALA A 14 4.67 -4.57 2.41
CA ALA A 14 3.31 -4.93 2.78
C ALA A 14 2.31 -4.69 1.64
N ALA A 15 2.43 -3.55 0.96
CA ALA A 15 1.59 -3.19 -0.18
C ALA A 15 1.83 -4.12 -1.38
N LYS A 16 3.09 -4.47 -1.68
CA LYS A 16 3.42 -5.44 -2.74
C LYS A 16 2.78 -6.80 -2.47
N THR A 17 2.94 -7.33 -1.27
CA THR A 17 2.34 -8.62 -0.87
C THR A 17 0.81 -8.57 -0.98
N SER A 18 0.21 -7.47 -0.53
CA SER A 18 -1.24 -7.26 -0.62
C SER A 18 -1.72 -7.19 -2.08
N LEU A 19 -0.95 -6.54 -2.96
CA LEU A 19 -1.26 -6.45 -4.38
C LEU A 19 -1.16 -7.82 -5.07
N ASP A 20 -0.15 -8.62 -4.74
CA ASP A 20 0.02 -9.97 -5.29
C ASP A 20 -1.16 -10.88 -4.88
N VAL A 21 -1.61 -10.78 -3.62
CA VAL A 21 -2.82 -11.49 -3.14
C VAL A 21 -4.07 -11.06 -3.91
N LEU A 22 -4.25 -9.75 -4.13
CA LEU A 22 -5.40 -9.25 -4.88
C LEU A 22 -5.37 -9.72 -6.34
N LYS A 23 -4.20 -9.66 -7.00
CA LYS A 23 -4.01 -10.14 -8.38
C LYS A 23 -4.26 -11.64 -8.55
N ALA A 24 -4.03 -12.43 -7.50
CA ALA A 24 -4.29 -13.87 -7.51
C ALA A 24 -5.78 -14.21 -7.40
N ALA A 25 -6.61 -13.29 -6.89
CA ALA A 25 -8.05 -13.49 -6.81
C ALA A 25 -8.70 -13.36 -8.20
N LYS A 26 -9.56 -14.31 -8.57
CA LYS A 26 -10.33 -14.27 -9.82
C LYS A 26 -11.60 -13.42 -9.67
N GLU A 27 -11.45 -12.21 -9.14
CA GLU A 27 -12.55 -11.29 -8.93
C GLU A 27 -12.42 -10.08 -9.87
N SER A 28 -13.47 -9.79 -10.64
CA SER A 28 -13.48 -8.69 -11.62
C SER A 28 -14.49 -7.59 -11.28
N SER A 29 -14.95 -7.53 -10.03
CA SER A 29 -15.89 -6.50 -9.59
C SER A 29 -15.23 -5.12 -9.62
N GLU A 30 -16.01 -4.06 -9.82
CA GLU A 30 -15.50 -2.69 -9.75
C GLU A 30 -14.89 -2.40 -8.38
N ALA A 31 -15.48 -2.91 -7.30
CA ALA A 31 -14.96 -2.79 -5.94
C ALA A 31 -13.57 -3.42 -5.81
N HIS A 32 -13.37 -4.59 -6.41
CA HIS A 32 -12.07 -5.27 -6.44
C HIS A 32 -11.03 -4.46 -7.23
N GLN A 33 -11.40 -3.95 -8.40
CA GLN A 33 -10.51 -3.12 -9.22
C GLN A 33 -10.10 -1.83 -8.50
N ARG A 34 -11.06 -1.14 -7.87
CA ARG A 34 -10.77 0.07 -7.07
C ARG A 34 -9.82 -0.24 -5.91
N LYS A 35 -10.01 -1.38 -5.23
CA LYS A 35 -9.11 -1.83 -4.16
C LYS A 35 -7.70 -2.10 -4.69
N MET A 36 -7.57 -2.80 -5.82
CA MET A 36 -6.26 -3.04 -6.46
C MET A 36 -5.55 -1.73 -6.79
N ILE A 37 -6.21 -0.79 -7.46
CA ILE A 37 -5.63 0.51 -7.82
C ILE A 37 -5.18 1.27 -6.58
N MET A 38 -5.94 1.21 -5.49
CA MET A 38 -5.57 1.89 -4.24
C MET A 38 -4.31 1.29 -3.61
N VAL A 39 -4.21 -0.04 -3.54
CA VAL A 39 -3.01 -0.73 -3.03
C VAL A 39 -1.80 -0.51 -3.96
N GLU A 40 -2.01 -0.50 -5.28
CA GLU A 40 -0.96 -0.20 -6.26
C GLU A 40 -0.39 1.21 -6.10
N ARG A 41 -1.25 2.21 -5.86
CA ARG A 41 -0.83 3.59 -5.56
C ARG A 41 0.00 3.68 -4.28
N ILE A 42 -0.43 2.98 -3.21
CA ILE A 42 0.32 2.91 -1.95
C ILE A 42 1.70 2.28 -2.19
N ALA A 43 1.75 1.16 -2.92
CA ALA A 43 3.01 0.48 -3.26
C ALA A 43 3.96 1.38 -4.05
N ALA A 44 3.46 2.05 -5.09
CA ALA A 44 4.26 2.95 -5.91
C ALA A 44 4.83 4.14 -5.09
N LEU A 45 3.99 4.76 -4.25
CA LEU A 45 4.42 5.84 -3.36
C LEU A 45 5.48 5.36 -2.37
N ALA A 46 5.28 4.19 -1.77
CA ALA A 46 6.20 3.66 -0.77
C ALA A 46 7.54 3.22 -1.34
N VAL A 47 7.56 2.65 -2.55
CA VAL A 47 8.81 2.35 -3.27
C VAL A 47 9.58 3.64 -3.53
N ALA A 48 8.93 4.64 -4.13
CA ALA A 48 9.57 5.92 -4.42
C ALA A 48 10.12 6.61 -3.16
N ALA A 49 9.35 6.59 -2.06
CA ALA A 49 9.78 7.15 -0.77
C ALA A 49 10.96 6.36 -0.17
N SER A 50 10.95 5.03 -0.27
CA SER A 50 12.04 4.18 0.23
C SER A 50 13.35 4.32 -0.54
N GLU A 51 13.28 4.73 -1.81
CA GLU A 51 14.43 5.01 -2.66
C GLU A 51 14.93 6.46 -2.53
N SER A 52 14.20 7.33 -1.81
CA SER A 52 14.59 8.71 -1.58
C SER A 52 15.83 8.79 -0.67
N PRO A 53 16.81 9.66 -0.96
CA PRO A 53 18.02 9.83 -0.14
C PRO A 53 17.74 10.21 1.32
N GLN A 54 16.59 10.83 1.59
CA GLN A 54 16.17 11.27 2.92
C GLN A 54 15.44 10.18 3.71
N ASN A 55 15.13 9.03 3.08
CA ASN A 55 14.32 7.94 3.62
C ASN A 55 13.05 8.48 4.30
N ASP A 56 12.33 9.32 3.56
CA ASP A 56 11.10 9.92 4.04
C ASP A 56 10.06 8.81 4.22
N GLY A 57 9.55 8.66 5.44
CA GLY A 57 8.44 7.75 5.70
C GLY A 57 7.23 8.10 4.84
N VAL A 58 6.35 7.14 4.61
CA VAL A 58 5.08 7.38 3.92
C VAL A 58 4.04 7.76 4.95
N THR A 59 3.31 8.84 4.69
CA THR A 59 2.13 9.17 5.49
C THR A 59 0.90 8.49 4.88
N LEU A 60 0.25 7.63 5.66
CA LEU A 60 -1.00 6.97 5.26
C LEU A 60 -2.14 7.40 6.19
N THR A 61 -3.34 7.51 5.62
CA THR A 61 -4.58 7.49 6.40
C THR A 61 -4.78 6.13 7.06
N SER A 62 -5.59 6.08 8.12
CA SER A 62 -5.98 4.80 8.73
C SER A 62 -6.66 3.83 7.74
N GLU A 63 -7.39 4.35 6.76
CA GLU A 63 -8.06 3.54 5.74
C GLU A 63 -7.05 2.93 4.75
N GLU A 64 -6.07 3.71 4.31
CA GLU A 64 -4.98 3.22 3.45
C GLU A 64 -4.12 2.18 4.18
N PHE A 65 -3.80 2.43 5.46
CA PHE A 65 -3.09 1.44 6.27
C PHE A 65 -3.92 0.16 6.45
N TRP A 66 -5.23 0.28 6.67
CA TRP A 66 -6.12 -0.86 6.83
C TRP A 66 -6.05 -1.81 5.63
N LEU A 67 -5.97 -1.29 4.41
CA LEU A 67 -5.90 -2.08 3.18
C LEU A 67 -4.70 -3.02 3.09
N ILE A 68 -3.60 -2.69 3.76
CA ILE A 68 -2.34 -3.45 3.72
C ILE A 68 -2.00 -4.13 5.05
N SER A 69 -2.80 -3.87 6.10
CA SER A 69 -2.50 -4.26 7.48
C SER A 69 -2.37 -5.77 7.71
N LEU A 70 -3.09 -6.59 6.94
CA LEU A 70 -3.02 -8.06 7.03
C LEU A 70 -1.69 -8.65 6.52
N ASN A 71 -0.93 -7.88 5.73
CA ASN A 71 0.33 -8.31 5.13
C ASN A 71 1.51 -7.44 5.59
N TRP A 72 1.39 -6.81 6.76
CA TRP A 72 2.32 -5.82 7.32
C TRP A 72 3.64 -6.38 7.88
#